data_AF-A0A8X8Z210-F1
#
_entry.id   AF-A0A8X8Z210-F1
#
_cell.length_a   1.000
_cell.length_b   1.000
_cell.length_c   1.000
_cell.angle_alpha   90.00
_cell.angle_beta   90.00
_cell.angle_gamma   90.00
#
_symmetry.space_group_name_H-M   'P 1'
#
loop_
_entity.id
_entity.type
_entity.pdbx_description
1 polymer ?
#
loop_
_entity_poly.entity_id
_entity_poly.type
_entity_poly.pdbx_seq_one_letter_code
_entity_poly.pdbx_strand_id
1 'polypeptide(L)'
;MSQVQFNFDSLNEFHDSVNELLSLPDMKLAVSDRRQEKLADDVSEASLKMADSCAAAKDLILLAKDHLQSLQAAFRRIASAADHAAGSIATHRLPRKHLKKAILKRLDSLKGMERGTFSSSASAAAEEEKENQQSLTAVVRLLAEVRATTTAMVRSLMTLIAIPHPGRKAESGRRDPIFRIKLTRVDSLSVWEKGDVSDVRTMMKRLEEVEVVVDDMAAELDDMFRRLIRTRASLLNIITA
;
A
#
# COMPACT_ATOMS: atom_id res chain seq x y z
N MET A 1 12.06 18.56 -1.25
CA MET A 1 11.77 17.28 -1.92
C MET A 1 10.26 17.16 -1.99
N SER A 2 9.70 16.75 -3.12
CA SER A 2 8.24 16.57 -3.24
C SER A 2 7.81 15.47 -2.28
N GLN A 3 7.09 15.85 -1.22
CA GLN A 3 6.48 14.94 -0.26
C GLN A 3 5.55 14.02 -1.06
N VAL A 4 5.71 12.69 -0.96
CA VAL A 4 4.71 11.77 -1.51
C VAL A 4 3.53 11.86 -0.54
N GLN A 5 2.66 12.83 -0.78
CA GLN A 5 1.47 13.05 0.02
C GLN A 5 0.35 12.26 -0.65
N PHE A 6 -0.11 11.21 0.03
CA PHE A 6 -1.31 10.51 -0.39
C PHE A 6 -2.50 11.32 0.12
N ASN A 7 -3.39 11.71 -0.78
CA ASN A 7 -4.70 12.22 -0.40
C ASN A 7 -5.69 11.06 -0.48
N PHE A 8 -6.19 10.64 0.68
CA PHE A 8 -7.15 9.55 0.80
C PHE A 8 -8.60 10.03 0.96
N ASP A 9 -8.82 11.35 1.08
CA ASP A 9 -10.13 11.94 1.38
C ASP A 9 -11.16 11.53 0.34
N SER A 10 -10.83 11.63 -0.95
CA SER A 10 -11.74 11.25 -2.03
C SER A 10 -12.12 9.76 -2.01
N LEU A 11 -11.20 8.88 -1.61
CA LEU A 11 -11.50 7.45 -1.49
C LEU A 11 -12.36 7.16 -0.25
N ASN A 12 -12.10 7.86 0.85
CA ASN A 12 -12.86 7.75 2.09
C ASN A 12 -14.30 8.25 1.91
N GLU A 13 -14.49 9.40 1.25
CA GLU A 13 -15.80 9.91 0.85
C GLU A 13 -16.53 8.92 -0.07
N PHE A 14 -15.83 8.31 -1.02
CA PHE A 14 -16.44 7.29 -1.89
C PHE A 14 -16.85 6.04 -1.12
N HIS A 15 -16.03 5.58 -0.17
CA HIS A 15 -16.38 4.49 0.74
C HIS A 15 -17.64 4.80 1.56
N ASP A 16 -17.75 6.02 2.10
CA ASP A 16 -18.89 6.43 2.90
C ASP A 16 -20.16 6.51 2.05
N SER A 17 -20.08 7.15 0.89
CA SER A 17 -21.20 7.22 -0.07
C SER A 17 -21.71 5.84 -0.49
N VAL A 18 -20.81 4.89 -0.78
CA VAL A 18 -21.21 3.51 -1.13
C VAL A 18 -21.86 2.80 0.05
N ASN A 19 -21.32 2.95 1.26
CA ASN A 19 -21.88 2.31 2.45
C ASN A 19 -23.25 2.89 2.83
N GLU A 20 -23.45 4.21 2.68
CA GLU A 20 -24.75 4.86 2.84
C GLU A 20 -25.75 4.32 1.82
N LEU A 21 -25.36 4.22 0.54
CA LEU A 21 -26.20 3.65 -0.52
C LEU A 21 -26.65 2.21 -0.21
N LEU A 22 -25.74 1.37 0.30
CA LEU A 22 -26.05 -0.01 0.70
C LEU A 22 -26.94 -0.11 1.95
N SER A 23 -27.00 0.94 2.78
CA SER A 23 -27.82 0.95 3.99
C SER A 23 -29.29 1.30 3.74
N LEU A 24 -29.63 1.78 2.53
CA LEU A 24 -30.99 2.21 2.19
C LEU A 24 -31.98 1.03 2.18
N PRO A 25 -33.20 1.20 2.74
CA PRO A 25 -34.20 0.13 2.81
C PRO A 25 -34.63 -0.43 1.45
N ASP A 26 -34.69 0.42 0.43
CA ASP A 26 -35.14 0.08 -0.92
C ASP A 26 -34.22 -0.95 -1.61
N MET A 27 -32.96 -1.05 -1.16
CA MET A 27 -32.01 -2.06 -1.64
C MET A 27 -32.35 -3.48 -1.18
N LYS A 28 -33.01 -3.64 -0.02
CA LYS A 28 -33.39 -4.98 0.49
C LYS A 28 -34.50 -5.62 -0.35
N LEU A 29 -35.37 -4.81 -0.95
CA LEU A 29 -36.46 -5.27 -1.82
C LEU A 29 -36.03 -5.43 -3.28
N ALA A 30 -34.87 -4.88 -3.67
CA ALA A 30 -34.39 -4.89 -5.04
C ALA A 30 -33.76 -6.24 -5.44
N VAL A 31 -33.09 -6.93 -4.50
CA VAL A 31 -32.29 -8.16 -4.74
C VAL A 31 -33.15 -9.43 -4.76
N SER A 32 -34.43 -9.33 -5.11
CA SER A 32 -35.32 -10.50 -5.22
C SER A 32 -35.05 -11.37 -6.45
N ASP A 33 -34.19 -10.93 -7.37
CA ASP A 33 -33.75 -11.71 -8.54
C ASP A 33 -32.51 -12.55 -8.21
N ARG A 34 -32.57 -13.85 -8.52
CA ARG A 34 -31.50 -14.84 -8.28
C ARG A 34 -30.16 -14.43 -8.93
N ARG A 35 -30.18 -13.65 -10.01
CA ARG A 35 -28.95 -13.11 -10.62
C ARG A 35 -28.29 -12.03 -9.76
N GLN A 36 -29.09 -11.16 -9.15
CA GLN A 36 -28.61 -10.09 -8.28
C GLN A 36 -28.09 -10.63 -6.95
N GLU A 37 -28.74 -11.66 -6.38
CA GLU A 37 -28.26 -12.37 -5.20
C GLU A 37 -26.87 -12.94 -5.43
N LYS A 38 -26.67 -13.67 -6.55
CA LYS A 38 -25.35 -14.20 -6.92
C LYS A 38 -24.30 -13.10 -7.12
N LEU A 39 -24.67 -12.00 -7.77
CA LEU A 39 -23.74 -10.88 -7.97
C LEU A 39 -23.36 -10.24 -6.62
N ALA A 40 -24.32 -10.08 -5.71
CA ALA A 40 -24.07 -9.56 -4.37
C ALA A 40 -23.16 -10.49 -3.56
N ASP A 41 -23.34 -11.81 -3.65
CA ASP A 41 -22.43 -12.81 -3.08
C ASP A 41 -21.01 -12.68 -3.65
N ASP A 42 -20.88 -12.61 -4.98
CA ASP A 42 -19.59 -12.48 -5.65
C ASP A 42 -18.87 -11.18 -5.23
N VAL A 43 -19.61 -10.07 -5.12
CA VAL A 43 -19.07 -8.76 -4.69
C VAL A 43 -18.73 -8.76 -3.19
N SER A 44 -19.51 -9.45 -2.36
CA SER A 44 -19.24 -9.65 -0.93
C SER A 44 -17.94 -10.42 -0.72
N GLU A 45 -17.74 -11.51 -1.46
CA GLU A 45 -16.52 -12.31 -1.46
C GLU A 45 -15.32 -11.52 -2.01
N ALA A 46 -15.52 -10.70 -3.04
CA ALA A 46 -14.51 -9.80 -3.56
C ALA A 46 -14.08 -8.74 -2.51
N SER A 47 -15.04 -8.23 -1.74
CA SER A 47 -14.80 -7.26 -0.66
C SER A 47 -13.95 -7.88 0.45
N LEU A 48 -14.22 -9.13 0.82
CA LEU A 48 -13.40 -9.87 1.80
C LEU A 48 -11.96 -10.06 1.33
N LYS A 49 -11.77 -10.53 0.09
CA LYS A 49 -10.44 -10.69 -0.52
C LYS A 49 -9.66 -9.39 -0.59
N MET A 50 -10.34 -8.27 -0.83
CA MET A 50 -9.71 -6.95 -0.82
C MET A 50 -9.35 -6.52 0.62
N ALA A 51 -10.19 -6.81 1.61
CA ALA A 51 -9.88 -6.54 3.01
C ALA A 51 -8.61 -7.31 3.45
N ASP A 52 -8.54 -8.61 3.17
CA ASP A 52 -7.34 -9.43 3.44
C ASP A 52 -6.08 -8.88 2.73
N SER A 53 -6.29 -8.33 1.53
CA SER A 53 -5.20 -7.70 0.78
C SER A 53 -4.73 -6.38 1.41
N CYS A 54 -5.64 -5.58 1.96
CA CYS A 54 -5.30 -4.38 2.75
C CYS A 54 -4.54 -4.77 4.03
N ALA A 55 -5.03 -5.78 4.77
CA ALA A 55 -4.39 -6.26 6.00
C ALA A 55 -2.94 -6.72 5.75
N ALA A 56 -2.71 -7.60 4.78
CA ALA A 56 -1.35 -8.06 4.51
C ALA A 56 -0.49 -7.03 3.73
N ALA A 57 -1.06 -5.94 3.20
CA ALA A 57 -0.29 -4.78 2.74
C ALA A 57 0.14 -3.91 3.93
N LYS A 58 -0.72 -3.73 4.94
CA LYS A 58 -0.37 -3.09 6.21
C LYS A 58 0.78 -3.83 6.90
N ASP A 59 0.73 -5.15 6.99
CA ASP A 59 1.82 -5.96 7.56
C ASP A 59 3.15 -5.73 6.82
N LEU A 60 3.11 -5.60 5.50
CA LEU A 60 4.30 -5.29 4.70
C LEU A 60 4.84 -3.88 4.98
N ILE A 61 3.96 -2.90 5.20
CA ILE A 61 4.33 -1.53 5.55
C ILE A 61 4.94 -1.48 6.95
N LEU A 62 4.39 -2.23 7.91
CA LEU A 62 4.97 -2.37 9.24
C LEU A 62 6.36 -3.04 9.18
N LEU A 63 6.53 -4.06 8.35
CA LEU A 63 7.86 -4.64 8.09
C LEU A 63 8.84 -3.61 7.49
N ALA A 64 8.35 -2.70 6.64
CA ALA A 64 9.17 -1.61 6.11
C ALA A 64 9.52 -0.59 7.20
N LYS A 65 8.60 -0.29 8.11
CA LYS A 65 8.85 0.56 9.28
C LYS A 65 9.96 0.01 10.18
N ASP A 66 9.89 -1.27 10.54
CA ASP A 66 10.95 -1.94 11.33
C ASP A 66 12.32 -1.83 10.66
N HIS A 67 12.34 -1.92 9.33
CA HIS A 67 13.54 -1.75 8.53
C HIS A 67 14.08 -0.32 8.60
N LEU A 68 13.22 0.70 8.51
CA LEU A 68 13.58 2.11 8.62
C LEU A 68 14.11 2.46 10.00
N GLN A 69 13.49 1.95 11.07
CA GLN A 69 13.97 2.15 12.44
C GLN A 69 15.33 1.50 12.68
N SER A 70 15.53 0.29 12.13
CA SER A 70 16.84 -0.38 12.15
C SER A 70 17.91 0.45 11.42
N LEU A 71 17.55 1.09 10.30
CA LEU A 71 18.43 1.99 9.57
C LEU A 71 18.77 3.24 10.38
N GLN A 72 17.77 3.92 10.95
CA GLN A 72 18.00 5.09 11.79
C GLN A 72 18.91 4.76 12.96
N ALA A 73 18.70 3.62 13.64
CA ALA A 73 19.55 3.18 14.74
C ALA A 73 21.00 2.96 14.28
N ALA A 74 21.20 2.40 13.08
CA ALA A 74 22.54 2.22 12.53
C ALA A 74 23.20 3.57 12.17
N PHE A 75 22.47 4.50 11.55
CA PHE A 75 22.98 5.84 11.26
C PHE A 75 23.29 6.66 12.51
N ARG A 76 22.49 6.55 13.58
CA ARG A 76 22.79 7.15 14.88
C ARG A 76 24.13 6.69 15.43
N ARG A 77 24.43 5.39 15.35
CA ARG A 77 25.73 4.83 15.78
C ARG A 77 26.89 5.37 14.93
N ILE A 78 26.69 5.50 13.61
CA ILE A 78 27.69 6.07 12.70
C ILE A 78 27.99 7.52 13.07
N ALA A 79 26.96 8.34 13.30
CA ALA A 79 27.14 9.73 13.72
C ALA A 79 27.93 9.83 15.04
N SER A 80 27.56 9.03 16.06
CA SER A 80 28.25 9.05 17.36
C SER A 80 29.70 8.55 17.31
N ALA A 81 30.03 7.62 16.41
CA ALA A 81 31.39 7.13 16.24
C ALA A 81 32.29 8.08 15.43
N ALA A 82 31.71 8.95 14.60
CA ALA A 82 32.47 10.02 13.95
C ALA A 82 32.93 11.09 14.95
N ASP A 83 32.16 11.32 16.02
CA ASP A 83 32.45 12.29 17.07
C ASP A 83 33.47 11.77 18.11
N HIS A 84 33.64 10.45 18.23
CA HIS A 84 34.61 9.81 19.13
C HIS A 84 35.61 8.99 18.30
N ALA A 85 36.88 9.42 18.23
CA ALA A 85 37.94 8.84 17.40
C ALA A 85 38.36 7.37 17.71
N ALA A 86 37.42 6.44 17.89
CA ALA A 86 37.68 5.04 18.15
C ALA A 86 36.57 4.12 17.60
N GLY A 87 36.99 3.16 16.77
CA GLY A 87 36.33 1.86 16.67
C GLY A 87 35.55 1.60 15.37
N SER A 88 36.13 0.75 14.52
CA SER A 88 35.49 0.10 13.37
C SER A 88 34.05 -0.33 13.68
N ILE A 89 33.07 0.36 13.09
CA ILE A 89 31.67 -0.08 13.11
C ILE A 89 31.61 -1.40 12.34
N ALA A 90 31.17 -2.46 13.02
CA ALA A 90 31.00 -3.76 12.42
C ALA A 90 30.08 -3.65 11.19
N THR A 91 30.51 -4.23 10.07
CA THR A 91 29.80 -4.27 8.79
C THR A 91 28.29 -4.51 8.97
N HIS A 92 27.49 -3.45 9.01
CA HIS A 92 26.07 -3.58 9.28
C HIS A 92 25.37 -4.06 8.01
N ARG A 93 24.99 -5.34 8.02
CA ARG A 93 24.27 -5.95 6.91
C ARG A 93 22.77 -5.76 7.09
N LEU A 94 22.16 -5.05 6.16
CA LEU A 94 20.73 -4.75 6.20
C LEU A 94 19.94 -5.81 5.41
N PRO A 95 18.88 -6.42 5.98
CA PRO A 95 18.12 -7.47 5.31
C PRO A 95 17.13 -6.94 4.26
N ARG A 96 17.59 -6.03 3.38
CA ARG A 96 16.78 -5.39 2.32
C ARG A 96 16.25 -6.36 1.28
N LYS A 97 16.92 -7.50 1.09
CA LYS A 97 16.52 -8.56 0.15
C LYS A 97 15.18 -9.16 0.52
N HIS A 98 14.96 -9.40 1.82
CA HIS A 98 13.70 -9.96 2.31
C HIS A 98 12.55 -8.98 2.06
N LEU A 99 12.71 -7.72 2.48
CA LEU A 99 11.71 -6.68 2.28
C LEU A 99 11.40 -6.46 0.79
N LYS A 100 12.43 -6.36 -0.07
CA LYS A 100 12.23 -6.26 -1.52
C LYS A 100 11.45 -7.44 -2.10
N LYS A 101 11.79 -8.66 -1.69
CA LYS A 101 11.08 -9.87 -2.14
C LYS A 101 9.62 -9.85 -1.68
N ALA A 102 9.36 -9.42 -0.45
CA ALA A 102 8.01 -9.29 0.09
C ALA A 102 7.19 -8.24 -0.69
N ILE A 103 7.77 -7.08 -1.00
CA ILE A 103 7.13 -6.04 -1.82
C ILE A 103 6.76 -6.57 -3.21
N LEU A 104 7.71 -7.19 -3.92
CA LEU A 104 7.46 -7.75 -5.26
C LEU A 104 6.36 -8.81 -5.22
N LYS A 105 6.41 -9.72 -4.23
CA LYS A 105 5.39 -10.75 -4.04
C LYS A 105 3.99 -10.14 -3.83
N ARG A 106 3.87 -9.05 -3.07
CA ARG A 106 2.58 -8.38 -2.86
C ARG A 106 2.09 -7.68 -4.13
N LEU A 107 2.96 -7.03 -4.88
CA LEU A 107 2.59 -6.45 -6.18
C LEU A 107 2.09 -7.51 -7.17
N ASP A 108 2.75 -8.67 -7.21
CA ASP A 108 2.30 -9.79 -8.06
C ASP A 108 0.93 -10.34 -7.61
N SER A 109 0.69 -10.42 -6.29
CA SER A 109 -0.60 -10.82 -5.72
C SER A 109 -1.73 -9.86 -6.10
N LEU A 110 -1.50 -8.55 -5.95
CA LEU A 110 -2.48 -7.50 -6.29
C LEU A 110 -2.80 -7.50 -7.80
N LYS A 111 -1.78 -7.72 -8.63
CA LYS A 111 -1.95 -7.91 -10.09
C LYS A 111 -2.69 -9.22 -10.43
N GLY A 112 -2.62 -10.23 -9.57
CA GLY A 112 -3.39 -11.47 -9.72
C GLY A 112 -4.90 -11.26 -9.59
N MET A 113 -5.31 -10.38 -8.66
CA MET A 113 -6.73 -10.10 -8.39
C MET A 113 -7.46 -9.44 -9.57
N GLU A 114 -6.75 -8.72 -10.44
CA GLU A 114 -7.32 -8.13 -11.67
C GLU A 114 -7.96 -9.17 -12.59
N ARG A 115 -7.34 -10.35 -12.71
CA ARG A 115 -7.73 -11.38 -13.69
C ARG A 115 -8.86 -12.28 -13.22
N GLY A 116 -9.13 -12.34 -11.92
CA GLY A 116 -10.02 -13.35 -11.33
C GLY A 116 -11.38 -12.84 -10.82
N THR A 117 -11.49 -11.58 -10.41
CA THR A 117 -12.62 -11.15 -9.55
C THR A 117 -13.38 -9.93 -10.06
N PHE A 118 -12.71 -9.00 -10.74
CA PHE A 118 -13.31 -7.73 -11.17
C PHE A 118 -13.68 -7.68 -12.66
N SER A 119 -13.07 -8.53 -13.48
CA SER A 119 -13.30 -8.50 -14.94
C SER A 119 -14.58 -9.24 -15.35
N SER A 120 -14.96 -10.30 -14.64
CA SER A 120 -16.12 -11.14 -14.94
C SER A 120 -17.43 -10.54 -14.42
N SER A 121 -17.39 -9.86 -13.27
CA SER A 121 -18.53 -9.16 -12.67
C SER A 121 -18.84 -7.84 -13.39
N ALA A 122 -17.81 -7.09 -13.82
CA ALA A 122 -17.99 -5.87 -14.60
C ALA A 122 -18.56 -6.12 -16.01
N SER A 123 -18.16 -7.21 -16.68
CA SER A 123 -18.74 -7.58 -17.99
C SER A 123 -20.17 -8.09 -17.88
N ALA A 124 -20.53 -8.77 -16.78
CA ALA A 124 -21.91 -9.20 -16.53
C ALA A 124 -22.85 -8.05 -16.17
N ALA A 125 -22.33 -6.98 -15.56
CA ALA A 125 -23.09 -5.77 -15.21
C ALA A 125 -23.31 -4.81 -16.40
N ALA A 126 -22.56 -4.96 -17.50
CA ALA A 126 -22.60 -4.06 -18.64
C ALA A 126 -23.71 -4.38 -19.67
N GLU A 127 -24.34 -5.56 -19.60
CA GLU A 127 -25.30 -5.98 -20.63
C GLU A 127 -26.79 -5.78 -20.27
N GLU A 128 -27.15 -5.43 -19.04
CA GLU A 128 -28.55 -5.16 -18.66
C GLU A 128 -28.64 -3.99 -17.67
N GLU A 129 -28.81 -2.78 -18.19
CA GLU A 129 -28.97 -1.54 -17.40
C GLU A 129 -30.42 -1.45 -16.87
N LYS A 130 -30.64 -2.08 -15.71
CA LYS A 130 -31.77 -1.76 -14.82
C LYS A 130 -31.25 -0.85 -13.70
N GLU A 131 -31.99 0.21 -13.37
CA GLU A 131 -31.71 1.13 -12.25
C GLU A 131 -31.34 0.42 -10.93
N ASN A 132 -31.84 -0.81 -10.70
CA ASN A 132 -31.57 -1.60 -9.51
C ASN A 132 -30.12 -2.14 -9.37
N GLN A 133 -29.27 -2.12 -10.40
CA GLN A 133 -27.90 -2.68 -10.31
C GLN A 133 -26.82 -1.65 -9.89
N GLN A 134 -27.17 -0.37 -9.79
CA GLN A 134 -26.21 0.73 -9.65
C GLN A 134 -25.37 0.66 -8.37
N SER A 135 -25.93 0.14 -7.28
CA SER A 135 -25.24 0.00 -5.98
C SER A 135 -24.12 -1.05 -6.01
N LEU A 136 -24.39 -2.23 -6.57
CA LEU A 136 -23.38 -3.30 -6.71
C LEU A 136 -22.27 -2.85 -7.68
N THR A 137 -22.62 -2.15 -8.75
CA THR A 137 -21.62 -1.54 -9.65
C THR A 137 -20.76 -0.50 -8.93
N ALA A 138 -21.34 0.31 -8.04
CA ALA A 138 -20.59 1.26 -7.23
C ALA A 138 -19.58 0.55 -6.29
N VAL A 139 -19.97 -0.59 -5.67
CA VAL A 139 -19.05 -1.41 -4.88
C VAL A 139 -17.92 -1.98 -5.74
N VAL A 140 -18.21 -2.48 -6.94
CA VAL A 140 -17.15 -2.98 -7.85
C VAL A 140 -16.12 -1.89 -8.18
N ARG A 141 -16.59 -0.66 -8.43
CA ARG A 141 -15.71 0.50 -8.66
C ARG A 141 -14.90 0.85 -7.41
N LEU A 142 -15.53 0.85 -6.24
CA LEU A 142 -14.87 1.06 -4.95
C LEU A 142 -13.73 0.06 -4.73
N LEU A 143 -13.99 -1.23 -4.94
CA LEU A 143 -12.96 -2.27 -4.79
C LEU A 143 -11.79 -2.08 -5.77
N ALA A 144 -12.07 -1.61 -6.99
CA ALA A 144 -11.03 -1.29 -7.96
C ALA A 144 -10.16 -0.11 -7.51
N GLU A 145 -10.76 0.92 -6.93
CA GLU A 145 -10.07 2.11 -6.41
C GLU A 145 -9.21 1.77 -5.19
N VAL A 146 -9.75 0.99 -4.24
CA VAL A 146 -9.02 0.49 -3.07
C VAL A 146 -7.81 -0.34 -3.50
N ARG A 147 -7.99 -1.21 -4.51
CA ARG A 147 -6.88 -1.98 -5.08
C ARG A 147 -5.82 -1.07 -5.71
N ALA A 148 -6.23 -0.08 -6.49
CA ALA A 148 -5.32 0.86 -7.14
C ALA A 148 -4.50 1.62 -6.09
N THR A 149 -5.16 2.14 -5.07
CA THR A 149 -4.54 2.84 -3.93
C THR A 149 -3.58 1.94 -3.16
N THR A 150 -4.01 0.74 -2.77
CA THR A 150 -3.15 -0.26 -2.12
C THR A 150 -1.91 -0.58 -2.96
N THR A 151 -2.08 -0.75 -4.27
CA THR A 151 -0.97 -1.00 -5.21
C THR A 151 -0.01 0.19 -5.29
N ALA A 152 -0.54 1.41 -5.31
CA ALA A 152 0.26 2.63 -5.33
C ALA A 152 1.09 2.78 -4.04
N MET A 153 0.51 2.51 -2.87
CA MET A 153 1.21 2.52 -1.57
C MET A 153 2.34 1.49 -1.54
N VAL A 154 2.04 0.23 -1.88
CA VAL A 154 3.04 -0.86 -1.91
C VAL A 154 4.15 -0.57 -2.93
N ARG A 155 3.84 0.02 -4.08
CA ARG A 155 4.85 0.43 -5.08
C ARG A 155 5.73 1.55 -4.56
N SER A 156 5.13 2.52 -3.85
CA SER A 156 5.84 3.65 -3.27
C SER A 156 6.78 3.24 -2.13
N LEU A 157 6.52 2.13 -1.44
CA LEU A 157 7.50 1.57 -0.50
C LEU A 157 8.85 1.31 -1.17
N MET A 158 8.90 0.84 -2.42
CA MET A 158 10.18 0.59 -3.09
C MET A 158 11.03 1.85 -3.22
N THR A 159 10.40 3.00 -3.51
CA THR A 159 11.07 4.29 -3.65
C THR A 159 11.42 4.89 -2.30
N LEU A 160 10.54 4.77 -1.31
CA LEU A 160 10.73 5.33 0.03
C LEU A 160 11.88 4.66 0.80
N ILE A 161 12.01 3.33 0.71
CA ILE A 161 13.08 2.59 1.41
C ILE A 161 14.43 2.62 0.68
N ALA A 162 14.52 3.31 -0.47
CA ALA A 162 15.75 3.41 -1.23
C ALA A 162 16.75 4.34 -0.54
N ILE A 163 17.96 3.85 -0.31
CA ILE A 163 19.04 4.65 0.27
C ILE A 163 19.89 5.21 -0.87
N PRO A 164 19.94 6.55 -1.05
CA PRO A 164 20.80 7.17 -2.05
C PRO A 164 22.27 6.91 -1.69
N HIS A 165 23.14 6.93 -2.70
CA HIS A 165 24.58 6.80 -2.47
C HIS A 165 25.18 8.19 -2.27
N PRO A 166 25.94 8.48 -1.20
CA PRO A 166 26.46 9.82 -0.91
C PRO A 166 27.44 10.36 -1.98
N GLY A 167 27.88 9.53 -2.94
CA GLY A 167 28.81 9.94 -4.01
C GLY A 167 28.29 9.84 -5.46
N ARG A 168 27.03 9.46 -5.73
CA ARG A 168 26.49 9.40 -7.11
C ARG A 168 25.54 10.55 -7.38
N LYS A 169 25.96 11.52 -8.21
CA LYS A 169 25.03 12.47 -8.84
C LYS A 169 24.01 11.69 -9.68
N ALA A 170 22.74 12.09 -9.60
CA ALA A 170 21.66 11.46 -10.36
C ALA A 170 21.96 11.57 -11.86
N GLU A 171 22.28 10.44 -12.50
CA GLU A 171 22.38 10.38 -13.97
C GLU A 171 21.01 10.67 -14.57
N SER A 172 20.90 11.86 -15.18
CA SER A 172 19.83 12.25 -16.08
C SER A 172 19.77 11.27 -17.27
N GLY A 173 18.90 10.27 -17.19
CA GLY A 173 18.73 9.28 -18.26
C GLY A 173 17.40 8.56 -18.17
N ARG A 174 16.48 8.93 -19.09
CA ARG A 174 15.14 8.39 -19.39
C ARG A 174 15.02 6.87 -19.18
N ARG A 175 14.70 6.42 -17.97
CA ARG A 175 14.13 5.10 -17.68
C ARG A 175 13.43 5.14 -16.33
N ASP A 176 12.26 4.54 -16.25
CA ASP A 176 11.36 4.64 -15.09
C ASP A 176 12.09 4.51 -13.75
N PRO A 177 11.97 5.53 -12.86
CA PRO A 177 12.63 5.50 -11.55
C PRO A 177 12.18 4.31 -10.69
N ILE A 178 10.99 3.76 -10.98
CA ILE A 178 10.39 2.61 -10.28
C ILE A 178 11.23 1.33 -10.48
N PHE A 179 11.88 1.15 -11.64
CA PHE A 179 12.61 -0.10 -11.96
C PHE A 179 14.13 -0.01 -11.80
N ARG A 180 14.68 1.18 -11.54
CA ARG A 180 16.13 1.41 -11.38
C ARG A 180 16.58 1.66 -9.95
N ILE A 181 15.79 1.28 -8.96
CA ILE A 181 16.30 1.03 -7.61
C ILE A 181 17.03 -0.30 -7.65
N LYS A 182 18.19 -0.29 -8.32
CA LYS A 182 19.34 -1.01 -7.82
C LYS A 182 19.52 -0.43 -6.42
N LEU A 183 18.88 -1.07 -5.44
CA LEU A 183 19.55 -1.45 -4.21
C LEU A 183 20.87 -2.05 -4.68
N THR A 184 21.84 -1.18 -4.96
CA THR A 184 23.18 -1.58 -5.31
C THR A 184 23.56 -2.55 -4.21
N ARG A 185 24.18 -3.66 -4.59
CA ARG A 185 24.88 -4.56 -3.67
C ARG A 185 25.97 -3.76 -2.96
N VAL A 186 25.57 -2.87 -2.09
CA VAL A 186 26.35 -2.38 -0.99
C VAL A 186 25.46 -2.75 0.17
N ASP A 187 25.56 -4.05 0.48
CA ASP A 187 25.01 -4.71 1.66
C ASP A 187 25.65 -4.13 2.96
N SER A 188 26.28 -2.94 2.90
CA SER A 188 27.12 -2.36 3.94
C SER A 188 26.88 -0.86 4.05
N LEU A 189 26.67 -0.38 5.27
CA LEU A 189 26.71 1.05 5.59
C LEU A 189 28.14 1.64 5.52
N SER A 190 29.13 0.85 5.10
CA SER A 190 30.55 1.23 5.03
C SER A 190 30.86 2.44 4.14
N VAL A 191 29.99 2.76 3.19
CA VAL A 191 30.12 3.99 2.40
C VAL A 191 29.71 5.23 3.19
N TRP A 192 28.79 5.07 4.14
CA TRP A 192 28.34 6.12 5.04
C TRP A 192 29.24 6.28 6.25
N GLU A 193 29.96 5.23 6.66
CA GLU A 193 31.03 5.31 7.68
C GLU A 193 32.20 6.22 7.27
N LYS A 194 32.44 6.35 5.96
CA LYS A 194 33.45 7.24 5.39
C LYS A 194 32.88 8.57 4.88
N GLY A 195 31.56 8.73 4.98
CA GLY A 195 30.84 9.92 4.51
C GLY A 195 30.96 11.07 5.50
N ASP A 196 30.58 12.27 5.07
CA ASP A 196 30.50 13.42 5.97
C ASP A 196 29.40 13.21 7.02
N VAL A 197 29.62 13.69 8.23
CA VAL A 197 28.64 13.68 9.33
C VAL A 197 27.38 14.44 8.92
N SER A 198 27.53 15.48 8.10
CA SER A 198 26.40 16.25 7.55
C SER A 198 25.50 15.41 6.64
N ASP A 199 26.06 14.51 5.82
CA ASP A 199 25.33 13.60 4.95
C ASP A 199 24.55 12.56 5.78
N VAL A 200 25.18 12.02 6.82
CA VAL A 200 24.54 11.07 7.76
C VAL A 200 23.35 11.71 8.46
N ARG A 201 23.51 12.95 8.96
CA ARG A 201 22.42 13.70 9.61
C ARG A 201 21.29 13.99 8.64
N THR A 202 21.61 14.36 7.41
CA THR A 202 20.61 14.59 6.34
C THR A 202 19.84 13.31 6.03
N MET A 203 20.52 12.17 5.98
CA MET A 203 19.89 10.87 5.75
C MET A 203 18.96 10.48 6.91
N MET A 204 19.37 10.69 8.16
CA MET A 204 18.52 10.44 9.33
C MET A 204 17.23 11.25 9.28
N LYS A 205 17.31 12.56 9.00
CA LYS A 205 16.13 13.42 8.84
C LYS A 205 15.19 12.89 7.74
N ARG A 206 15.75 12.46 6.61
CA ARG A 206 14.94 11.84 5.54
C ARG A 206 14.26 10.54 5.99
N LEU A 207 14.91 9.72 6.82
CA LEU A 207 14.31 8.48 7.33
C LEU A 207 13.15 8.78 8.28
N GLU A 208 13.25 9.83 9.10
CA GLU A 208 12.15 10.31 9.95
C GLU A 208 10.96 10.79 9.10
N GLU A 209 11.21 11.59 8.07
CA GLU A 209 10.16 12.04 7.12
C GLU A 209 9.48 10.86 6.43
N VAL A 210 10.24 9.83 6.05
CA VAL A 210 9.68 8.61 5.43
C VAL A 210 8.89 7.77 6.42
N GLU A 211 9.31 7.70 7.68
CA GLU A 211 8.59 6.96 8.73
C GLU A 211 7.19 7.52 8.96
N VAL A 212 7.03 8.84 8.96
CA VAL A 212 5.72 9.50 9.05
C VAL A 212 4.81 9.07 7.90
N VAL A 213 5.31 9.11 6.66
CA VAL A 213 4.55 8.68 5.47
C VAL A 213 4.16 7.20 5.56
N VAL A 214 5.05 6.34 6.07
CA VAL A 214 4.81 4.91 6.27
C VAL A 214 3.73 4.67 7.34
N ASP A 215 3.69 5.50 8.39
CA ASP A 215 2.65 5.46 9.40
C ASP A 215 1.29 5.89 8.85
N ASP A 216 1.24 6.97 8.09
CA ASP A 216 0.02 7.42 7.40
C ASP A 216 -0.52 6.31 6.47
N MET A 217 0.37 5.65 5.72
CA MET A 217 0.00 4.51 4.89
C MET A 217 -0.58 3.35 5.70
N ALA A 218 0.03 3.01 6.85
CA ALA A 218 -0.42 1.91 7.69
C ALA A 218 -1.80 2.20 8.30
N ALA A 219 -2.03 3.45 8.71
CA ALA A 219 -3.30 3.90 9.25
C ALA A 219 -4.41 3.85 8.19
N GLU A 220 -4.12 4.31 6.97
CA GLU A 220 -5.10 4.29 5.89
C GLU A 220 -5.50 2.86 5.48
N LEU A 221 -4.54 1.93 5.37
CA LEU A 221 -4.87 0.53 5.05
C LEU A 221 -5.71 -0.15 6.11
N ASP A 222 -5.51 0.24 7.37
CA ASP A 222 -6.33 -0.20 8.49
C ASP A 222 -7.76 0.34 8.38
N ASP A 223 -7.91 1.58 7.90
CA ASP A 223 -9.22 2.19 7.69
C ASP A 223 -9.96 1.59 6.50
N MET A 224 -9.28 1.44 5.35
CA MET A 224 -9.81 0.72 4.18
C MET A 224 -10.24 -0.71 4.56
N PHE A 225 -9.44 -1.43 5.35
CA PHE A 225 -9.82 -2.75 5.87
C PHE A 225 -11.15 -2.69 6.63
N ARG A 226 -11.28 -1.81 7.63
CA ARG A 226 -12.52 -1.68 8.42
C ARG A 226 -13.73 -1.31 7.55
N ARG A 227 -13.56 -0.37 6.62
CA ARG A 227 -14.62 0.06 5.70
C ARG A 227 -15.08 -1.06 4.78
N LEU A 228 -14.15 -1.87 4.26
CA LEU A 228 -14.49 -3.05 3.46
C LEU A 228 -15.24 -4.12 4.26
N ILE A 229 -14.88 -4.34 5.53
CA ILE A 229 -15.65 -5.23 6.41
C ILE A 229 -17.08 -4.71 6.62
N ARG A 230 -17.25 -3.39 6.78
CA ARG A 230 -18.59 -2.77 6.84
C ARG A 230 -19.37 -2.96 5.53
N THR A 231 -18.75 -2.70 4.38
CA THR A 231 -19.36 -2.93 3.06
C THR A 231 -19.83 -4.37 2.90
N ARG A 232 -18.99 -5.34 3.28
CA ARG A 232 -19.34 -6.76 3.28
C ARG A 232 -20.53 -7.05 4.19
N ALA A 233 -20.55 -6.52 5.40
CA ALA A 233 -21.66 -6.72 6.33
C ALA A 233 -22.98 -6.18 5.75
N SER A 234 -22.97 -5.00 5.11
CA SER A 234 -24.13 -4.45 4.43
C SER A 234 -24.61 -5.33 3.28
N LEU A 235 -23.68 -5.84 2.44
CA LEU A 235 -24.01 -6.76 1.35
C LEU A 235 -24.65 -8.05 1.87
N LEU A 236 -24.06 -8.67 2.89
CA LEU A 236 -24.63 -9.88 3.49
C LEU A 236 -26.01 -9.63 4.07
N ASN A 237 -26.22 -8.50 4.73
CA ASN A 237 -27.54 -8.13 5.25
C ASN A 237 -28.59 -7.95 4.14
N ILE A 238 -28.20 -7.50 2.94
CA ILE A 238 -29.10 -7.40 1.79
C ILE A 238 -29.43 -8.80 1.24
N ILE A 239 -28.45 -9.70 1.19
CA ILE A 239 -28.61 -11.06 0.65
C ILE A 239 -29.48 -11.93 1.58
N THR A 240 -29.35 -11.73 2.90
CA THR A 240 -30.08 -12.53 3.90
C THR A 240 -31.41 -11.92 4.37
N ALA A 241 -31.76 -10.72 3.89
CA ALA A 241 -32.99 -10.01 4.27
C ALA A 241 -34.24 -10.58 3.55
#